data_AF-A0A4Y8VIA7-F1
#
_entry.id   AF-A0A4Y8VIA7-F1
#
_cell.length_a   1.000
_cell.length_b   1.000
_cell.length_c   1.000
_cell.angle_alpha   90.00
_cell.angle_beta   90.00
_cell.angle_gamma   90.00
#
_symmetry.space_group_name_H-M   'P 1'
#
loop_
_entity.id
_entity.type
_entity.pdbx_description
1 polymer ?
#
loop_
_entity_poly.entity_id
_entity_poly.type
_entity_poly.pdbx_seq_one_letter_code
_entity_poly.pdbx_strand_id
1 'polypeptide(L)'
;MPAVTLESVEGGVLDPSLNRVVIRIAPYPDMACGDRVVLSWHGLDIEGLPYRQEFARSVSEVQLGRDIVFVIRSPHIAALDGGSLEVFWTLSSMKWLLPVNSVRTQLNVGDVLYSLLPPTVDDAVAGHLDPARVNEGTTVTLQPYAGMSEGDRVELFWQGAAEHASFRDSLIVEPYAVGAPLVFGVDPGFIIPHPGSEVLVRYVIEQKTGALRESGSRNIIIAPLVRDELAAPQVLEAREGALDVRETIDGVSIVISNAQVEVGELVYLKCDGEHFFHRDDREITSGMEIEPLVFIVPYRFWREHVGTAVQVSYSVERLDDVSQASDVALVRVQA
;
A
#
# COMPACT_ATOMS: atom_id res chain seq x y z
N MET A 1 7.02 -25.86 23.05
CA MET A 1 5.78 -25.93 23.87
C MET A 1 4.61 -26.44 23.02
N PRO A 2 3.54 -27.02 23.61
CA PRO A 2 2.40 -27.52 22.84
C PRO A 2 1.73 -26.40 22.02
N ALA A 3 1.20 -26.75 20.85
CA ALA A 3 0.42 -25.84 20.01
C ALA A 3 -0.83 -25.33 20.74
N VAL A 4 -1.41 -24.25 20.23
CA VAL A 4 -2.72 -23.78 20.68
C VAL A 4 -3.84 -24.67 20.13
N THR A 5 -4.94 -24.77 20.86
CA THR A 5 -6.19 -25.34 20.36
C THR A 5 -7.19 -24.22 20.12
N LEU A 6 -7.73 -24.13 18.90
CA LEU A 6 -8.79 -23.17 18.56
C LEU A 6 -10.13 -23.91 18.50
N GLU A 7 -11.16 -23.37 19.14
CA GLU A 7 -12.53 -23.83 18.93
C GLU A 7 -13.08 -23.24 17.64
N SER A 8 -14.03 -23.93 16.98
CA SER A 8 -14.71 -23.44 15.77
C SER A 8 -13.81 -23.29 14.52
N VAL A 9 -12.75 -24.09 14.42
CA VAL A 9 -11.97 -24.26 13.19
C VAL A 9 -12.35 -25.60 12.56
N GLU A 10 -12.80 -25.58 11.31
CA GLU A 10 -13.13 -26.78 10.54
C GLU A 10 -12.19 -26.89 9.34
N GLY A 11 -11.57 -28.05 9.14
CA GLY A 11 -10.69 -28.29 7.97
C GLY A 11 -9.47 -27.37 7.87
N GLY A 12 -9.07 -26.68 8.95
CA GLY A 12 -7.99 -25.69 8.93
C GLY A 12 -8.41 -24.30 8.47
N VAL A 13 -9.71 -24.04 8.37
CA VAL A 13 -10.30 -22.75 7.99
C VAL A 13 -10.99 -22.11 9.20
N LEU A 14 -10.74 -20.83 9.42
CA LEU A 14 -11.42 -19.98 10.39
C LEU A 14 -12.45 -19.12 9.65
N ASP A 15 -13.70 -19.15 10.11
CA ASP A 15 -14.77 -18.32 9.55
C ASP A 15 -14.58 -16.83 9.94
N PRO A 16 -14.43 -15.90 8.97
CA PRO A 16 -14.16 -14.49 9.21
C PRO A 16 -15.35 -13.77 9.87
N SER A 17 -16.56 -14.32 9.75
CA SER A 17 -17.80 -13.73 10.28
C SER A 17 -18.02 -14.02 11.77
N LEU A 18 -17.15 -14.82 12.39
CA LEU A 18 -17.28 -15.17 13.81
C LEU A 18 -17.19 -13.94 14.71
N ASN A 19 -18.17 -13.79 15.61
CA ASN A 19 -18.15 -12.75 16.64
C ASN A 19 -16.96 -12.87 17.61
N ARG A 20 -16.48 -14.11 17.82
CA ARG A 20 -15.29 -14.43 18.62
C ARG A 20 -14.79 -15.84 18.31
N VAL A 21 -13.51 -16.07 18.57
CA VAL A 21 -12.88 -17.40 18.65
C VAL A 21 -12.24 -17.60 20.02
N VAL A 22 -12.32 -18.82 20.55
CA VAL A 22 -11.72 -19.18 21.84
C VAL A 22 -10.49 -20.03 21.60
N ILE A 23 -9.37 -19.63 22.21
CA ILE A 23 -8.08 -20.29 22.09
C ILE A 23 -7.70 -20.84 23.45
N ARG A 24 -7.28 -22.10 23.51
CA ARG A 24 -6.80 -22.76 24.72
C ARG A 24 -5.34 -23.15 24.58
N ILE A 25 -4.59 -22.88 25.65
CA ILE A 25 -3.24 -23.38 25.86
C ILE A 25 -3.33 -24.38 27.02
N ALA A 26 -3.04 -25.65 26.72
CA ALA A 26 -3.00 -26.70 27.73
C ALA A 26 -1.91 -26.41 28.79
N PRO A 27 -2.05 -26.93 30.02
CA PRO A 27 -1.00 -26.84 31.03
C PRO A 27 0.34 -27.36 30.48
N TYR A 28 1.40 -26.59 30.69
CA TYR A 28 2.74 -26.93 30.22
C TYR A 28 3.64 -27.41 31.37
N PRO A 29 4.73 -28.13 31.07
CA PRO A 29 5.68 -28.58 32.09
C PRO A 29 6.18 -27.42 32.94
N ASP A 30 6.24 -27.63 34.26
CA ASP A 30 6.73 -26.67 35.25
C ASP A 30 5.97 -25.34 35.35
N MET A 31 4.73 -25.29 34.85
CA MET A 31 3.82 -24.15 34.98
C MET A 31 3.83 -23.58 36.40
N ALA A 32 4.15 -22.29 36.52
CA ALA A 32 4.34 -21.61 37.79
C ALA A 32 3.54 -20.31 37.88
N CYS A 33 3.19 -19.94 39.11
CA CYS A 33 2.56 -18.66 39.38
C CYS A 33 3.54 -17.54 39.00
N GLY A 34 3.04 -16.53 38.29
CA GLY A 34 3.82 -15.42 37.76
C GLY A 34 4.41 -15.65 36.38
N ASP A 35 4.27 -16.84 35.78
CA ASP A 35 4.64 -17.05 34.38
C ASP A 35 3.86 -16.09 33.47
N ARG A 36 4.54 -15.50 32.49
CA ARG A 36 3.93 -14.63 31.48
C ARG A 36 3.82 -15.39 30.17
N VAL A 37 2.60 -15.52 29.67
CA VAL A 37 2.28 -16.13 28.38
C VAL A 37 1.80 -15.05 27.43
N VAL A 38 2.44 -14.94 26.27
CA VAL A 38 2.05 -14.02 25.19
C VAL A 38 1.57 -14.85 24.02
N LEU A 39 0.29 -14.72 23.66
CA LEU A 39 -0.29 -15.29 22.45
C LEU A 39 -0.02 -14.33 21.29
N SER A 40 0.63 -14.83 20.24
CA SER A 40 0.86 -14.14 18.99
C SER A 40 -0.22 -14.51 17.99
N TRP A 41 -0.95 -13.50 17.50
CA TRP A 41 -1.98 -13.59 16.47
C TRP A 41 -1.46 -12.85 15.24
N HIS A 42 -0.80 -13.58 14.35
CA HIS A 42 -0.11 -13.00 13.20
C HIS A 42 -0.72 -13.57 11.94
N GLY A 43 -1.08 -12.73 10.99
CA GLY A 43 -1.66 -13.18 9.74
C GLY A 43 -1.42 -12.21 8.60
N LEU A 44 -1.99 -12.56 7.46
CA LEU A 44 -2.03 -11.73 6.27
C LEU A 44 -3.50 -11.52 5.92
N ASP A 45 -3.89 -10.32 5.52
CA ASP A 45 -5.20 -10.10 4.90
C ASP A 45 -5.23 -10.56 3.43
N ILE A 46 -6.35 -10.34 2.74
CA ILE A 46 -6.52 -10.70 1.34
C ILE A 46 -5.58 -9.93 0.40
N GLU A 47 -5.08 -8.76 0.81
CA GLU A 47 -4.07 -7.97 0.11
C GLU A 47 -2.62 -8.40 0.44
N GLY A 48 -2.43 -9.40 1.31
CA GLY A 48 -1.13 -9.88 1.72
C GLY A 48 -0.43 -8.96 2.74
N LEU A 49 -1.15 -8.00 3.33
CA LEU A 49 -0.62 -7.10 4.33
C LEU A 49 -0.59 -7.78 5.71
N PRO A 50 0.49 -7.61 6.47
CA PRO A 50 0.64 -8.26 7.76
C PRO A 50 -0.26 -7.62 8.82
N TYR A 51 -1.10 -8.43 9.45
CA TYR A 51 -1.84 -8.06 10.65
C TYR A 51 -1.28 -8.81 11.86
N ARG A 52 -0.72 -8.06 12.82
CA ARG A 52 -0.06 -8.64 14.00
C ARG A 52 -0.64 -8.08 15.28
N GLN A 53 -1.06 -8.97 16.16
CA GLN A 53 -1.56 -8.65 17.49
C GLN A 53 -0.99 -9.61 18.53
N GLU A 54 -0.78 -9.11 19.74
CA GLU A 54 -0.31 -9.92 20.86
C GLU A 54 -1.25 -9.78 22.05
N PHE A 55 -1.55 -10.91 22.69
CA PHE A 55 -2.40 -10.97 23.86
C PHE A 55 -1.63 -11.60 25.02
N ALA A 56 -1.37 -10.83 26.06
CA ALA A 56 -0.60 -11.31 27.21
C ALA A 56 -1.51 -11.70 28.38
N ARG A 57 -1.11 -12.76 29.10
CA ARG A 57 -1.68 -13.16 30.39
C ARG A 57 -0.58 -13.57 31.35
N SER A 58 -0.80 -13.32 32.64
CA SER A 58 0.00 -13.88 33.72
C SER A 58 -0.71 -15.10 34.32
N VAL A 59 0.05 -16.12 34.69
CA VAL A 59 -0.45 -17.31 35.37
C VAL A 59 -0.63 -17.00 36.84
N SER A 60 -1.86 -17.09 37.35
CA SER A 60 -2.17 -16.99 38.78
C SER A 60 -2.10 -18.36 39.45
N GLU A 61 -2.09 -18.38 40.78
CA GLU A 61 -2.05 -19.63 41.56
C GLU A 61 -3.26 -20.54 41.29
N VAL A 62 -4.46 -19.97 41.11
CA VAL A 62 -5.68 -20.73 40.78
C VAL A 62 -5.64 -21.32 39.35
N GLN A 63 -4.82 -20.76 38.47
CA GLN A 63 -4.67 -21.19 37.09
C GLN A 63 -3.71 -22.38 36.94
N LEU A 64 -2.95 -22.75 37.98
CA LEU A 64 -2.00 -23.85 37.92
C LEU A 64 -2.67 -25.18 37.55
N GLY A 65 -2.10 -25.86 36.55
CA GLY A 65 -2.62 -27.13 36.05
C GLY A 65 -3.92 -27.03 35.24
N ARG A 66 -4.34 -25.81 34.85
CA ARG A 66 -5.56 -25.56 34.06
C ARG A 66 -5.25 -24.83 32.75
N ASP A 67 -6.11 -25.02 31.75
CA ASP A 67 -6.00 -24.35 30.46
C ASP A 67 -6.03 -22.83 30.59
N ILE A 68 -5.07 -22.16 29.93
CA ILE A 68 -5.10 -20.72 29.75
C ILE A 68 -5.98 -20.42 28.54
N VAL A 69 -7.03 -19.61 28.75
CA VAL A 69 -8.03 -19.31 27.72
C VAL A 69 -7.89 -17.88 27.21
N PHE A 70 -7.76 -17.69 25.90
CA PHE A 70 -7.87 -16.40 25.23
C PHE A 70 -9.18 -16.32 24.44
N VAL A 71 -9.78 -15.13 24.38
CA VAL A 71 -10.98 -14.86 23.59
C VAL A 71 -10.67 -13.72 22.64
N ILE A 72 -10.55 -14.06 21.35
CA ILE A 72 -10.25 -13.09 20.29
C ILE A 72 -11.57 -12.65 19.67
N ARG A 73 -11.77 -11.35 19.51
CA ARG A 73 -13.03 -10.74 19.04
C ARG A 73 -13.01 -10.52 17.52
N SER A 74 -14.20 -10.36 16.95
CA SER A 74 -14.40 -10.20 15.50
C SER A 74 -13.49 -9.19 14.79
N PRO A 75 -13.08 -8.02 15.35
CA PRO A 75 -12.23 -7.11 14.59
C PRO A 75 -10.88 -7.72 14.19
N HIS A 76 -10.31 -8.60 15.03
CA HIS A 76 -9.04 -9.28 14.74
C HIS A 76 -9.20 -10.46 13.79
N ILE A 77 -10.41 -11.01 13.69
CA ILE A 77 -10.75 -12.14 12.82
C ILE A 77 -11.07 -11.61 11.43
N ALA A 78 -11.96 -10.62 11.35
CA ALA A 78 -12.37 -9.97 10.10
C ALA A 78 -11.21 -9.23 9.42
N ALA A 79 -10.23 -8.73 10.17
CA ALA A 79 -9.02 -8.12 9.61
C ALA A 79 -8.15 -9.10 8.80
N LEU A 80 -8.41 -10.41 8.86
CA LEU A 80 -7.68 -11.43 8.12
C LEU A 80 -8.55 -12.11 7.06
N ASP A 81 -9.75 -11.60 6.78
CA ASP A 81 -10.67 -12.18 5.80
C ASP A 81 -10.01 -12.35 4.43
N GLY A 82 -10.22 -13.52 3.80
CA GLY A 82 -9.60 -13.94 2.55
C GLY A 82 -8.10 -14.26 2.62
N GLY A 83 -7.49 -14.14 3.80
CA GLY A 83 -6.05 -14.29 4.01
C GLY A 83 -5.66 -15.50 4.86
N SER A 84 -4.70 -15.31 5.77
CA SER A 84 -4.14 -16.40 6.58
C SER A 84 -3.86 -16.00 8.02
N LEU A 85 -3.76 -17.01 8.88
CA LEU A 85 -3.53 -16.84 10.30
C LEU A 85 -2.52 -17.87 10.81
N GLU A 86 -1.49 -17.37 11.48
CA GLU A 86 -0.56 -18.11 12.30
C GLU A 86 -0.76 -17.75 13.78
N VAL A 87 -1.00 -18.77 14.59
CA VAL A 87 -1.15 -18.61 16.04
C VAL A 87 -0.11 -19.45 16.78
N PHE A 88 0.61 -18.79 17.68
CA PHE A 88 1.54 -19.44 18.59
C PHE A 88 1.62 -18.65 19.90
N TRP A 89 2.30 -19.19 20.90
CA TRP A 89 2.51 -18.49 22.16
C TRP A 89 3.96 -18.60 22.64
N THR A 90 4.36 -17.58 23.38
CA THR A 90 5.69 -17.43 23.96
C THR A 90 5.58 -17.44 25.48
N LEU A 91 6.35 -18.31 26.13
CA LEU A 91 6.49 -18.37 27.58
C LEU A 91 7.69 -17.53 28.04
N SER A 92 7.48 -16.66 29.02
CA SER A 92 8.53 -16.03 29.82
C SER A 92 8.33 -16.37 31.29
N SER A 93 9.33 -16.96 31.93
CA SER A 93 9.23 -17.47 33.30
C SER A 93 10.58 -17.42 34.00
N MET A 94 10.60 -17.21 35.32
CA MET A 94 11.86 -17.19 36.08
C MET A 94 12.64 -18.50 36.03
N LYS A 95 11.98 -19.62 35.68
CA LYS A 95 12.63 -20.92 35.52
C LYS A 95 13.40 -21.07 34.21
N TRP A 96 13.15 -20.20 33.24
CA TRP A 96 13.71 -20.29 31.89
C TRP A 96 14.51 -19.02 31.58
N LEU A 97 15.78 -19.21 31.20
CA LEU A 97 16.68 -18.07 30.93
C LEU A 97 16.28 -17.28 29.68
N LEU A 98 15.65 -17.95 28.71
CA LEU A 98 15.18 -17.38 27.45
C LEU A 98 13.70 -17.69 27.25
N PRO A 99 12.96 -16.83 26.53
CA PRO A 99 11.59 -17.13 26.14
C PRO A 99 11.49 -18.41 25.30
N VAL A 100 10.43 -19.19 25.52
CA VAL A 100 10.22 -20.47 24.82
C VAL A 100 8.95 -20.40 23.98
N ASN A 101 9.06 -20.74 22.69
CA ASN A 101 7.95 -20.73 21.74
C ASN A 101 7.17 -22.07 21.73
N SER A 102 5.88 -21.97 21.40
CA SER A 102 5.06 -23.11 21.01
C SER A 102 5.30 -23.53 19.57
N VAL A 103 4.80 -24.71 19.23
CA VAL A 103 4.52 -25.05 17.83
C VAL A 103 3.51 -24.04 17.28
N ARG A 104 3.69 -23.65 16.01
CA ARG A 104 2.84 -22.70 15.28
C ARG A 104 1.65 -23.43 14.66
N THR A 105 0.45 -22.87 14.83
CA THR A 105 -0.77 -23.34 14.18
C THR A 105 -1.09 -22.42 13.01
N GLN A 106 -1.14 -22.98 11.80
CA GLN A 106 -1.42 -22.25 10.55
C GLN A 106 -2.84 -22.54 10.08
N LEU A 107 -3.58 -21.50 9.71
CA LEU A 107 -4.98 -21.53 9.31
C LEU A 107 -5.22 -20.61 8.12
N ASN A 108 -6.20 -20.98 7.29
CA ASN A 108 -6.81 -20.10 6.31
C ASN A 108 -7.96 -19.32 6.96
N VAL A 109 -8.22 -18.10 6.52
CA VAL A 109 -9.34 -17.30 7.04
C VAL A 109 -10.30 -16.98 5.89
N GLY A 110 -11.54 -17.46 6.00
CA GLY A 110 -12.56 -17.28 4.96
C GLY A 110 -12.24 -17.99 3.65
N ASP A 111 -12.76 -17.42 2.56
CA ASP A 111 -12.54 -17.91 1.20
C ASP A 111 -11.20 -17.38 0.67
N VAL A 112 -10.13 -18.10 1.00
CA VAL A 112 -8.81 -17.77 0.47
C VAL A 112 -8.81 -17.98 -1.04
N LEU A 113 -8.48 -16.93 -1.79
CA LEU A 113 -8.27 -17.04 -3.23
C LEU A 113 -7.18 -18.10 -3.47
N TYR A 114 -7.54 -19.19 -4.15
CA TYR A 114 -6.58 -20.24 -4.48
C TYR A 114 -5.47 -19.73 -5.43
N SER A 115 -5.74 -18.65 -6.18
CA SER A 115 -4.76 -17.91 -6.96
C SER A 115 -4.03 -16.89 -6.08
N LEU A 116 -2.70 -16.91 -6.11
CA LEU A 116 -1.88 -15.93 -5.40
C LEU A 116 -2.10 -14.52 -5.99
N LEU A 117 -1.87 -13.48 -5.18
CA LEU A 117 -1.97 -12.10 -5.65
C LEU A 117 -1.01 -11.85 -6.82
N PRO A 118 -1.40 -11.06 -7.84
CA PRO A 118 -0.48 -10.65 -8.88
C PRO A 118 0.70 -9.87 -8.28
N PRO A 119 1.89 -9.94 -8.88
CA PRO A 119 3.03 -9.14 -8.44
C PRO A 119 2.81 -7.66 -8.77
N THR A 120 3.50 -6.79 -8.04
CA THR A 120 3.57 -5.35 -8.30
C THR A 120 4.90 -5.04 -9.00
N VAL A 121 4.87 -4.15 -9.99
CA VAL A 121 6.09 -3.57 -10.60
C VAL A 121 6.23 -2.17 -10.01
N ASP A 122 7.29 -1.94 -9.25
CA ASP A 122 7.32 -0.86 -8.26
C ASP A 122 7.36 0.54 -8.90
N ASP A 123 8.06 0.70 -10.04
CA ASP A 123 8.14 1.98 -10.76
C ASP A 123 7.02 2.19 -11.79
N ALA A 124 6.09 1.24 -11.91
CA ALA A 124 5.00 1.34 -12.87
C ALA A 124 3.85 2.20 -12.32
N VAL A 125 3.50 3.26 -13.04
CA VAL A 125 2.44 4.22 -12.68
C VAL A 125 1.26 4.03 -13.63
N ALA A 126 0.06 3.82 -13.08
CA ALA A 126 -1.15 3.50 -13.83
C ALA A 126 -0.98 2.37 -14.90
N GLY A 127 -0.11 1.40 -14.62
CA GLY A 127 0.18 0.29 -15.55
C GLY A 127 1.19 0.61 -16.65
N HIS A 128 1.83 1.78 -16.62
CA HIS A 128 2.87 2.20 -17.53
C HIS A 128 4.23 2.22 -16.82
N LEU A 129 5.27 1.75 -17.49
CA LEU A 129 6.65 1.83 -17.04
C LEU A 129 7.44 2.57 -18.11
N ASP A 130 7.88 3.79 -17.78
CA ASP A 130 8.70 4.61 -18.69
C ASP A 130 10.17 4.16 -18.62
N PRO A 131 10.75 3.62 -19.70
CA PRO A 131 12.15 3.23 -19.74
C PRO A 131 13.13 4.35 -19.36
N ALA A 132 12.78 5.61 -19.61
CA ALA A 132 13.65 6.75 -19.30
C ALA A 132 13.80 7.00 -17.79
N ARG A 133 12.87 6.48 -16.97
CA ARG A 133 12.88 6.61 -15.51
C ARG A 133 13.62 5.48 -14.79
N VAL A 134 13.82 4.35 -15.47
CA VAL A 134 14.38 3.12 -14.89
C VAL A 134 15.65 2.70 -15.63
N ASN A 135 16.59 3.64 -15.78
CA ASN A 135 17.87 3.39 -16.48
C ASN A 135 18.71 2.32 -15.78
N GLU A 136 18.54 2.18 -14.46
CA GLU A 136 19.18 1.20 -13.59
C GLU A 136 18.37 -0.10 -13.43
N GLY A 137 17.19 -0.18 -14.07
CA GLY A 137 16.22 -1.25 -13.87
C GLY A 137 15.10 -0.89 -12.90
N THR A 138 14.22 -1.84 -12.64
CA THR A 138 13.11 -1.72 -11.68
C THR A 138 13.05 -2.95 -10.78
N THR A 139 12.12 -2.99 -9.83
CA THR A 139 11.85 -4.14 -8.99
C THR A 139 10.43 -4.65 -9.15
N VAL A 140 10.29 -5.97 -8.97
CA VAL A 140 9.00 -6.66 -8.89
C VAL A 140 8.81 -7.17 -7.48
N THR A 141 7.78 -6.69 -6.81
CA THR A 141 7.44 -7.05 -5.44
C THR A 141 6.28 -8.04 -5.39
N LEU A 142 6.49 -9.14 -4.69
CA LEU A 142 5.47 -10.14 -4.36
C LEU A 142 5.13 -9.98 -2.88
N GLN A 143 3.86 -9.74 -2.59
CA GLN A 143 3.40 -9.71 -1.20
C GLN A 143 3.55 -11.10 -0.56
N PRO A 144 3.75 -11.17 0.77
CA PRO A 144 3.67 -12.44 1.49
C PRO A 144 2.38 -13.18 1.17
N TYR A 145 2.44 -14.50 1.16
CA TYR A 145 1.30 -15.34 0.82
C TYR A 145 0.95 -16.30 1.96
N ALA A 146 -0.32 -16.72 2.00
CA ALA A 146 -0.80 -17.70 2.96
C ALA A 146 0.04 -18.99 2.91
N GLY A 147 0.58 -19.41 4.06
CA GLY A 147 1.42 -20.61 4.17
C GLY A 147 2.85 -20.44 3.66
N MET A 148 3.30 -19.21 3.41
CA MET A 148 4.69 -18.91 3.08
C MET A 148 5.63 -19.54 4.10
N SER A 149 6.54 -20.38 3.60
CA SER A 149 7.40 -21.20 4.43
C SER A 149 8.83 -21.16 3.93
N GLU A 150 9.78 -21.29 4.85
CA GLU A 150 11.18 -21.49 4.52
C GLU A 150 11.32 -22.66 3.52
N GLY A 151 12.06 -22.40 2.45
CA GLY A 151 12.40 -23.33 1.39
C GLY A 151 11.33 -23.51 0.32
N ASP A 152 10.26 -22.73 0.34
CA ASP A 152 9.42 -22.55 -0.85
C ASP A 152 10.29 -21.97 -1.99
N ARG A 153 10.14 -22.51 -3.21
CA ARG A 153 10.82 -21.99 -4.40
C ARG A 153 9.85 -21.09 -5.16
N VAL A 154 10.22 -19.84 -5.35
CA VAL A 154 9.42 -18.85 -6.09
C VAL A 154 10.10 -18.57 -7.43
N GLU A 155 9.36 -18.72 -8.52
CA GLU A 155 9.82 -18.44 -9.88
C GLU A 155 8.99 -17.29 -10.47
N LEU A 156 9.65 -16.17 -10.75
CA LEU A 156 9.10 -15.00 -11.41
C LEU A 156 9.22 -15.17 -12.93
N PHE A 157 8.18 -14.77 -13.64
CA PHE A 157 8.12 -14.70 -15.09
C PHE A 157 7.86 -13.25 -15.51
N TRP A 158 8.80 -12.69 -16.27
CA TRP A 158 8.65 -11.42 -16.98
C TRP A 158 8.57 -11.74 -18.47
N GLN A 159 7.39 -11.54 -19.07
CA GLN A 159 7.10 -11.97 -20.43
C GLN A 159 6.81 -10.75 -21.32
N GLY A 160 7.83 -10.27 -22.03
CA GLY A 160 7.65 -9.27 -23.09
C GLY A 160 7.13 -9.88 -24.38
N ALA A 161 6.76 -9.04 -25.35
CA ALA A 161 6.26 -9.53 -26.65
C ALA A 161 7.32 -10.24 -27.52
N ALA A 162 8.60 -10.15 -27.15
CA ALA A 162 9.68 -10.89 -27.78
C ALA A 162 10.51 -11.67 -26.75
N GLU A 163 11.15 -12.74 -27.20
CA GLU A 163 11.95 -13.63 -26.32
C GLU A 163 13.12 -12.89 -25.64
N HIS A 164 13.77 -11.96 -26.34
CA HIS A 164 14.86 -11.16 -25.78
C HIS A 164 14.41 -10.13 -24.74
N ALA A 165 13.12 -9.81 -24.70
CA ALA A 165 12.49 -8.95 -23.69
C ALA A 165 11.81 -9.78 -22.57
N SER A 166 12.07 -11.09 -22.55
CA SER A 166 11.52 -12.00 -21.55
C SER A 166 12.63 -12.61 -20.72
N PHE A 167 12.38 -12.76 -19.42
CA PHE A 167 13.26 -13.51 -18.54
C PHE A 167 12.47 -14.18 -17.42
N ARG A 168 13.17 -15.03 -16.70
CA ARG A 168 12.69 -15.65 -15.48
C ARG A 168 13.78 -15.58 -14.44
N ASP A 169 13.36 -15.45 -13.20
CA ASP A 169 14.26 -15.50 -12.06
C ASP A 169 13.62 -16.36 -10.96
N SER A 170 14.44 -16.90 -10.07
CA SER A 170 13.95 -17.71 -8.97
C SER A 170 14.73 -17.52 -7.70
N LEU A 171 14.02 -17.54 -6.59
CA LEU A 171 14.62 -17.53 -5.26
C LEU A 171 14.04 -18.64 -4.39
N ILE A 172 14.74 -18.92 -3.30
CA ILE A 172 14.27 -19.80 -2.23
C ILE A 172 13.93 -18.91 -1.04
N VAL A 173 12.75 -19.12 -0.44
CA VAL A 173 12.34 -18.38 0.75
C VAL A 173 13.22 -18.78 1.93
N GLU A 174 14.01 -17.85 2.45
CA GLU A 174 14.83 -18.07 3.65
C GLU A 174 14.03 -17.82 4.94
N PRO A 175 14.46 -18.33 6.11
CA PRO A 175 13.71 -18.19 7.37
C PRO A 175 13.36 -16.74 7.73
N TYR A 176 14.26 -15.80 7.43
CA TYR A 176 14.07 -14.38 7.73
C TYR A 176 13.12 -13.67 6.75
N ALA A 177 12.86 -14.26 5.58
CA ALA A 177 11.98 -13.70 4.55
C ALA A 177 10.52 -14.14 4.74
N VAL A 178 10.25 -15.12 5.62
CA VAL A 178 8.89 -15.59 5.89
C VAL A 178 8.03 -14.45 6.44
N GLY A 179 6.94 -14.15 5.75
CA GLY A 179 6.02 -13.07 6.10
C GLY A 179 6.53 -11.67 5.73
N ALA A 180 7.58 -11.57 4.92
CA ALA A 180 8.08 -10.33 4.32
C ALA A 180 7.89 -10.37 2.79
N PRO A 181 7.70 -9.20 2.14
CA PRO A 181 7.64 -9.15 0.67
C PRO A 181 8.91 -9.70 0.04
N LEU A 182 8.76 -10.41 -1.07
CA LEU A 182 9.87 -10.88 -1.89
C LEU A 182 10.07 -9.92 -3.05
N VAL A 183 11.33 -9.52 -3.29
CA VAL A 183 11.67 -8.50 -4.28
C VAL A 183 12.63 -9.10 -5.30
N PHE A 184 12.29 -8.97 -6.58
CA PHE A 184 13.13 -9.38 -7.70
C PHE A 184 13.60 -8.15 -8.46
N GLY A 185 14.89 -8.11 -8.81
CA GLY A 185 15.44 -7.08 -9.68
C GLY A 185 15.14 -7.38 -11.15
N VAL A 186 14.77 -6.36 -11.90
CA VAL A 186 14.58 -6.41 -13.35
C VAL A 186 15.70 -5.58 -13.98
N ASP A 187 16.58 -6.24 -14.74
CA ASP A 187 17.65 -5.55 -15.46
C ASP A 187 17.05 -4.62 -16.54
N PRO A 188 17.59 -3.39 -16.72
CA PRO A 188 17.09 -2.44 -17.72
C PRO A 188 17.14 -2.99 -19.16
N GLY A 189 17.98 -3.98 -19.45
CA GLY A 189 18.02 -4.67 -20.74
C GLY A 189 16.71 -5.40 -21.10
N PHE A 190 15.84 -5.68 -20.13
CA PHE A 190 14.50 -6.24 -20.37
C PHE A 190 13.39 -5.17 -20.43
N ILE A 191 13.74 -3.90 -20.21
CA ILE A 191 12.83 -2.74 -20.18
C ILE A 191 13.11 -1.86 -21.39
N ILE A 192 13.08 -2.44 -22.59
CA ILE A 192 13.37 -1.73 -23.84
C ILE A 192 12.07 -1.59 -24.65
N PRO A 193 11.73 -0.38 -25.14
CA PRO A 193 10.53 -0.20 -25.95
C PRO A 193 10.69 -0.88 -27.32
N HIS A 194 9.73 -1.74 -27.67
CA HIS A 194 9.64 -2.47 -28.94
C HIS A 194 8.19 -2.52 -29.49
N PRO A 195 7.96 -2.94 -30.74
CA PRO A 195 6.60 -3.15 -31.24
C PRO A 195 5.84 -4.14 -30.34
N GLY A 196 4.64 -3.76 -29.87
CA GLY A 196 3.87 -4.55 -28.90
C GLY A 196 4.45 -4.52 -27.47
N SER A 197 4.95 -3.37 -27.01
CA SER A 197 5.54 -3.13 -25.67
C SER A 197 4.56 -3.36 -24.50
N GLU A 198 4.06 -4.56 -24.36
CA GLU A 198 3.37 -5.06 -23.18
C GLU A 198 4.22 -6.16 -22.56
N VAL A 199 4.29 -6.13 -21.24
CA VAL A 199 4.93 -7.16 -20.42
C VAL A 199 3.87 -7.76 -19.51
N LEU A 200 3.78 -9.08 -19.51
CA LEU A 200 3.01 -9.84 -18.54
C LEU A 200 3.95 -10.35 -17.44
N VAL A 201 3.66 -9.98 -16.19
CA VAL A 201 4.42 -10.36 -15.01
C VAL A 201 3.56 -11.27 -14.13
N ARG A 202 4.09 -12.43 -13.78
CA ARG A 202 3.44 -13.42 -12.89
C ARG A 202 4.49 -14.28 -12.20
N TYR A 203 4.09 -15.04 -11.19
CA TYR A 203 4.99 -15.97 -10.52
C TYR A 203 4.30 -17.31 -10.18
N VAL A 204 5.14 -18.30 -9.91
CA VAL A 204 4.74 -19.63 -9.46
C VAL A 204 5.51 -19.97 -8.19
N ILE A 205 4.83 -20.58 -7.23
CA ILE A 205 5.41 -21.07 -5.99
C ILE A 205 5.35 -22.59 -5.98
N GLU A 206 6.50 -23.21 -5.81
CA GLU A 206 6.66 -24.63 -5.49
C GLU A 206 6.92 -24.76 -3.99
N GLN A 207 5.92 -25.26 -3.26
CA GLN A 207 6.06 -25.50 -1.82
C GLN A 207 6.86 -26.78 -1.56
N LYS A 208 7.47 -26.90 -0.37
CA LYS A 208 8.18 -28.12 0.05
C LYS A 208 7.36 -29.41 -0.05
N THR A 209 6.04 -29.32 -0.01
CA THR A 209 5.10 -30.45 -0.19
C THR A 209 5.02 -30.93 -1.64
N GLY A 210 5.60 -30.20 -2.58
CA GLY A 210 5.46 -30.39 -4.04
C GLY A 210 4.22 -29.71 -4.62
N ALA A 211 3.44 -28.99 -3.81
CA ALA A 211 2.30 -28.23 -4.30
C ALA A 211 2.75 -27.03 -5.13
N LEU A 212 2.14 -26.85 -6.31
CA LEU A 212 2.35 -25.70 -7.17
C LEU A 212 1.18 -24.73 -7.03
N ARG A 213 1.49 -23.45 -6.90
CA ARG A 213 0.51 -22.35 -6.84
C ARG A 213 0.92 -21.26 -7.81
N GLU A 214 -0.04 -20.74 -8.56
CA GLU A 214 0.18 -19.68 -9.54
C GLU A 214 -0.43 -18.36 -9.07
N SER A 215 0.20 -17.26 -9.45
CA SER A 215 -0.33 -15.92 -9.23
C SER A 215 -1.28 -15.47 -10.32
N GLY A 216 -2.09 -14.46 -10.01
CA GLY A 216 -2.64 -13.56 -11.02
C GLY A 216 -1.51 -12.93 -11.85
N SER A 217 -1.87 -12.42 -13.03
CA SER A 217 -0.92 -11.75 -13.93
C SER A 217 -1.10 -10.23 -13.86
N ARG A 218 0.02 -9.51 -13.99
CA ARG A 218 0.05 -8.05 -14.11
C ARG A 218 0.54 -7.69 -15.51
N ASN A 219 -0.28 -6.94 -16.25
CA ASN A 219 0.12 -6.41 -17.55
C ASN A 219 0.64 -4.98 -17.37
N ILE A 220 1.81 -4.70 -17.94
CA ILE A 220 2.47 -3.40 -17.92
C ILE A 220 2.78 -2.96 -19.35
N ILE A 221 2.52 -1.70 -19.66
CA ILE A 221 2.89 -1.08 -20.93
C ILE A 221 4.27 -0.43 -20.77
N ILE A 222 5.24 -0.81 -21.59
CA ILE A 222 6.59 -0.22 -21.58
C ILE A 222 6.60 1.03 -22.46
N ALA A 223 6.09 2.12 -21.90
CA ALA A 223 6.05 3.44 -22.53
C ALA A 223 5.79 4.52 -21.47
N PRO A 224 6.16 5.79 -21.74
CA PRO A 224 5.69 6.91 -20.95
C PRO A 224 4.17 6.93 -20.84
N LEU A 225 3.67 7.30 -19.66
CA LEU A 225 2.24 7.49 -19.44
C LEU A 225 1.78 8.79 -20.10
N VAL A 226 0.87 8.68 -21.07
CA VAL A 226 0.30 9.84 -21.76
C VAL A 226 -0.95 10.30 -21.01
N ARG A 227 -1.00 11.58 -20.66
CA ARG A 227 -2.14 12.22 -19.98
C ARG A 227 -2.71 13.35 -20.84
N ASP A 228 -3.98 13.65 -20.61
CA ASP A 228 -4.65 14.80 -21.22
C ASP A 228 -4.11 16.12 -20.64
N GLU A 229 -4.28 17.22 -21.38
CA GLU A 229 -3.91 18.56 -20.92
C GLU A 229 -4.74 18.99 -19.71
N LEU A 230 -4.07 19.68 -18.77
CA LEU A 230 -4.72 20.19 -17.56
C LEU A 230 -5.40 21.52 -17.82
N ALA A 231 -6.70 21.60 -17.52
CA ALA A 231 -7.46 22.82 -17.68
C ALA A 231 -6.98 23.94 -16.76
N ALA A 232 -7.10 25.19 -17.22
CA ALA A 232 -6.76 26.37 -16.44
C ALA A 232 -7.57 26.44 -15.13
N PRO A 233 -6.97 26.96 -14.04
CA PRO A 233 -7.70 27.17 -12.80
C PRO A 233 -8.77 28.26 -12.96
N GLN A 234 -9.83 28.17 -12.18
CA GLN A 234 -10.88 29.19 -12.13
C GLN A 234 -10.61 30.16 -10.99
N VAL A 235 -10.69 31.45 -11.28
CA VAL A 235 -10.62 32.51 -10.26
C VAL A 235 -12.06 32.89 -9.93
N LEU A 236 -12.56 32.41 -8.79
CA LEU A 236 -14.00 32.37 -8.51
C LEU A 236 -14.63 33.77 -8.44
N GLU A 237 -13.90 34.73 -7.90
CA GLU A 237 -14.34 36.11 -7.74
C GLU A 237 -14.13 36.94 -9.02
N ALA A 238 -13.46 36.40 -10.05
CA ALA A 238 -13.28 37.08 -11.33
C ALA A 238 -14.47 36.82 -12.27
N ARG A 239 -14.94 37.87 -12.94
CA ARG A 239 -16.00 37.79 -13.96
C ARG A 239 -15.42 38.14 -15.31
N GLU A 240 -15.58 37.25 -16.29
CA GLU A 240 -15.04 37.44 -17.65
C GLU A 240 -13.54 37.78 -17.66
N GLY A 241 -12.76 37.20 -16.73
CA GLY A 241 -11.32 37.44 -16.59
C GLY A 241 -10.94 38.77 -15.91
N ALA A 242 -11.90 39.49 -15.32
CA ALA A 242 -11.64 40.70 -14.53
C ALA A 242 -12.00 40.50 -13.05
N LEU A 243 -11.11 40.93 -12.17
CA LEU A 243 -11.29 40.89 -10.71
C LEU A 243 -11.43 42.32 -10.19
N ASP A 244 -12.55 42.66 -9.56
CA ASP A 244 -12.69 43.91 -8.78
C ASP A 244 -12.22 43.65 -7.34
N VAL A 245 -11.07 44.20 -6.99
CA VAL A 245 -10.45 43.98 -5.68
C VAL A 245 -11.30 44.55 -4.54
N ARG A 246 -12.22 45.49 -4.77
CA ARG A 246 -13.09 46.03 -3.72
C ARG A 246 -14.15 45.03 -3.27
N GLU A 247 -14.49 44.06 -4.12
CA GLU A 247 -15.48 43.02 -3.82
C GLU A 247 -14.86 41.82 -3.08
N THR A 248 -13.53 41.81 -2.93
CA THR A 248 -12.76 40.73 -2.27
C THR A 248 -12.13 41.25 -0.99
N ILE A 249 -12.49 40.74 0.18
CA ILE A 249 -11.92 41.20 1.48
C ILE A 249 -11.03 40.13 2.12
N ASP A 250 -11.40 38.85 2.00
CA ASP A 250 -10.73 37.73 2.68
C ASP A 250 -9.69 37.00 1.81
N GLY A 251 -9.46 37.48 0.58
CA GLY A 251 -8.63 36.82 -0.42
C GLY A 251 -9.44 36.51 -1.69
N VAL A 252 -8.82 35.75 -2.58
CA VAL A 252 -9.42 35.30 -3.84
C VAL A 252 -9.22 33.80 -3.96
N SER A 253 -10.31 33.11 -4.27
CA SER A 253 -10.39 31.66 -4.34
C SER A 253 -10.00 31.19 -5.74
N ILE A 254 -8.95 30.39 -5.82
CA ILE A 254 -8.52 29.69 -7.02
C ILE A 254 -9.01 28.25 -6.93
N VAL A 255 -9.88 27.86 -7.85
CA VAL A 255 -10.54 26.56 -7.87
C VAL A 255 -10.02 25.73 -9.04
N ILE A 256 -9.56 24.52 -8.77
CA ILE A 256 -9.17 23.52 -9.77
C ILE A 256 -10.19 22.39 -9.70
N SER A 257 -11.14 22.39 -10.65
CA SER A 257 -12.29 21.47 -10.60
C SER A 257 -11.99 20.05 -11.07
N ASN A 258 -10.97 19.85 -11.92
CA ASN A 258 -10.57 18.55 -12.44
C ASN A 258 -9.05 18.50 -12.56
N ALA A 259 -8.37 18.40 -11.41
CA ALA A 259 -6.91 18.33 -11.37
C ALA A 259 -6.37 16.99 -11.90
N GLN A 260 -7.23 15.98 -12.08
CA GLN A 260 -6.87 14.60 -12.45
C GLN A 260 -5.74 14.06 -11.56
N VAL A 261 -5.82 14.29 -10.25
CA VAL A 261 -4.75 13.99 -9.30
C VAL A 261 -4.90 12.61 -8.66
N GLU A 262 -3.79 12.05 -8.21
CA GLU A 262 -3.70 10.81 -7.44
C GLU A 262 -3.12 11.08 -6.04
N VAL A 263 -3.45 10.22 -5.07
CA VAL A 263 -2.89 10.32 -3.70
C VAL A 263 -1.36 10.22 -3.76
N GLY A 264 -0.68 11.14 -3.08
CA GLY A 264 0.78 11.26 -3.08
C GLY A 264 1.35 12.24 -4.10
N GLU A 265 0.54 12.74 -5.04
CA GLU A 265 0.96 13.82 -5.94
C GLU A 265 1.00 15.18 -5.23
N LEU A 266 1.73 16.14 -5.80
CA LEU A 266 1.85 17.50 -5.29
C LEU A 266 1.33 18.50 -6.31
N VAL A 267 0.34 19.30 -5.93
CA VAL A 267 -0.19 20.39 -6.76
C VAL A 267 0.46 21.70 -6.35
N TYR A 268 1.10 22.38 -7.30
CA TYR A 268 1.77 23.65 -7.09
C TYR A 268 1.01 24.79 -7.79
N LEU A 269 0.42 25.70 -7.01
CA LEU A 269 -0.24 26.90 -7.51
C LEU A 269 0.79 28.00 -7.80
N LYS A 270 0.62 28.66 -8.95
CA LYS A 270 1.45 29.75 -9.41
C LYS A 270 0.61 30.94 -9.88
N CYS A 271 0.73 32.06 -9.16
CA CYS A 271 0.22 33.37 -9.57
C CYS A 271 1.38 34.31 -9.90
N ASP A 272 1.56 34.64 -11.17
CA ASP A 272 2.58 35.58 -11.66
C ASP A 272 1.94 36.93 -11.96
N GLY A 273 2.21 37.91 -11.10
CA GLY A 273 1.87 39.30 -11.32
C GLY A 273 3.10 40.14 -11.71
N GLU A 274 2.87 41.34 -12.24
CA GLU A 274 3.93 42.24 -12.69
C GLU A 274 4.87 42.73 -11.57
N HIS A 275 4.36 42.89 -10.34
CA HIS A 275 5.15 43.42 -9.21
C HIS A 275 5.85 42.32 -8.43
N PHE A 276 5.13 41.24 -8.11
CA PHE A 276 5.68 40.06 -7.45
C PHE A 276 4.78 38.85 -7.68
N PHE A 277 5.28 37.68 -7.27
CA PHE A 277 4.62 36.41 -7.48
C PHE A 277 4.07 35.83 -6.17
N HIS A 278 3.05 34.98 -6.28
CA HIS A 278 2.55 34.16 -5.18
C HIS A 278 2.60 32.68 -5.58
N ARG A 279 2.92 31.83 -4.61
CA ARG A 279 3.06 30.38 -4.74
C ARG A 279 2.41 29.73 -3.53
N ASP A 280 1.76 28.61 -3.76
CA ASP A 280 1.20 27.74 -2.73
C ASP A 280 1.25 26.31 -3.25
N ASP A 281 1.23 25.32 -2.36
CA ASP A 281 1.31 23.92 -2.73
C ASP A 281 0.42 23.04 -1.87
N ARG A 282 0.08 21.86 -2.40
CA ARG A 282 -0.78 20.91 -1.72
C ARG A 282 -0.46 19.48 -2.10
N GLU A 283 -0.04 18.70 -1.12
CA GLU A 283 0.06 17.25 -1.22
C GLU A 283 -1.35 16.64 -1.22
N ILE A 284 -1.58 15.71 -2.14
CA ILE A 284 -2.87 15.05 -2.31
C ILE A 284 -2.95 13.86 -1.36
N THR A 285 -3.95 13.90 -0.49
CA THR A 285 -4.24 12.84 0.49
C THR A 285 -5.59 12.21 0.20
N SER A 286 -5.83 11.02 0.75
CA SER A 286 -7.07 10.25 0.54
C SER A 286 -8.34 11.09 0.76
N GLY A 287 -9.23 11.08 -0.23
CA GLY A 287 -10.46 11.87 -0.27
C GLY A 287 -10.34 13.19 -1.03
N MET A 288 -9.12 13.72 -1.23
CA MET A 288 -8.92 14.96 -2.00
C MET A 288 -8.98 14.72 -3.51
N GLU A 289 -8.65 13.52 -3.97
CA GLU A 289 -8.58 13.16 -5.39
C GLU A 289 -9.94 13.22 -6.12
N ILE A 290 -11.04 13.23 -5.36
CA ILE A 290 -12.41 13.29 -5.86
C ILE A 290 -13.07 14.67 -5.68
N GLU A 291 -12.40 15.62 -5.03
CA GLU A 291 -12.95 16.96 -4.75
C GLU A 291 -12.21 18.07 -5.51
N PRO A 292 -12.87 19.20 -5.81
CA PRO A 292 -12.19 20.38 -6.33
C PRO A 292 -11.14 20.91 -5.34
N LEU A 293 -9.95 21.21 -5.83
CA LEU A 293 -8.91 21.84 -5.01
C LEU A 293 -9.14 23.34 -4.94
N VAL A 294 -9.12 23.91 -3.73
CA VAL A 294 -9.31 25.35 -3.51
C VAL A 294 -8.10 25.94 -2.81
N PHE A 295 -7.48 26.94 -3.43
CA PHE A 295 -6.42 27.75 -2.85
C PHE A 295 -6.94 29.16 -2.60
N ILE A 296 -6.53 29.77 -1.48
CA ILE A 296 -6.93 31.14 -1.14
C ILE A 296 -5.69 32.03 -1.26
N VAL A 297 -5.65 32.83 -2.32
CA VAL A 297 -4.56 33.77 -2.55
C VAL A 297 -4.84 35.04 -1.74
N PRO A 298 -3.93 35.48 -0.85
CA PRO A 298 -4.20 36.59 0.06
C PRO A 298 -4.57 37.89 -0.66
N TYR A 299 -5.54 38.62 -0.13
CA TYR A 299 -6.01 39.91 -0.66
C TYR A 299 -4.88 40.88 -1.02
N ARG A 300 -3.84 40.93 -0.18
CA ARG A 300 -2.68 41.79 -0.39
C ARG A 300 -2.00 41.54 -1.73
N PHE A 301 -1.91 40.29 -2.18
CA PHE A 301 -1.31 39.98 -3.49
C PHE A 301 -2.08 40.69 -4.61
N TRP A 302 -3.40 40.57 -4.63
CA TRP A 302 -4.26 41.18 -5.66
C TRP A 302 -4.26 42.70 -5.61
N ARG A 303 -4.36 43.29 -4.41
CA ARG A 303 -4.36 44.75 -4.24
C ARG A 303 -3.13 45.41 -4.85
N GLU A 304 -1.95 44.82 -4.69
CA GLU A 304 -0.71 45.39 -5.23
C GLU A 304 -0.62 45.24 -6.76
N HIS A 305 -1.52 44.49 -7.40
CA HIS A 305 -1.56 44.28 -8.85
C HIS A 305 -2.71 45.04 -9.54
N VAL A 306 -3.42 45.93 -8.84
CA VAL A 306 -4.46 46.79 -9.43
C VAL A 306 -3.91 47.53 -10.66
N GLY A 307 -4.65 47.47 -11.77
CA GLY A 307 -4.27 48.07 -13.05
C GLY A 307 -3.39 47.18 -13.94
N THR A 308 -2.99 46.00 -13.46
CA THR A 308 -2.16 45.04 -14.20
C THR A 308 -2.92 43.73 -14.46
N ALA A 309 -2.29 42.79 -15.15
CA ALA A 309 -2.79 41.43 -15.30
C ALA A 309 -1.94 40.43 -14.51
N VAL A 310 -2.60 39.44 -13.94
CA VAL A 310 -1.99 38.30 -13.24
C VAL A 310 -2.24 37.04 -14.05
N GLN A 311 -1.20 36.23 -14.25
CA GLN A 311 -1.30 34.90 -14.82
C GLN A 311 -1.43 33.88 -13.69
N VAL A 312 -2.50 33.10 -13.69
CA VAL A 312 -2.77 32.06 -12.71
C VAL A 312 -2.72 30.70 -13.40
N SER A 313 -1.90 29.80 -12.88
CA SER A 313 -1.72 28.44 -13.40
C SER A 313 -1.33 27.52 -12.24
N TYR A 314 -1.36 26.21 -12.47
CA TYR A 314 -0.81 25.24 -11.55
C TYR A 314 0.03 24.20 -12.30
N SER A 315 0.89 23.51 -11.58
CA SER A 315 1.46 22.24 -12.03
C SER A 315 1.07 21.13 -11.09
N VAL A 316 1.02 19.91 -11.61
CA VAL A 316 0.95 18.69 -10.81
C VAL A 316 2.28 17.97 -10.98
N GLU A 317 2.99 17.80 -9.87
CA GLU A 317 4.15 16.91 -9.82
C GLU A 317 3.62 15.48 -9.65
N ARG A 318 3.73 14.72 -10.75
CA ARG A 318 3.14 13.40 -10.89
C ARG A 318 4.01 12.33 -10.24
N LEU A 319 3.40 11.18 -9.92
CA LEU A 319 4.11 9.98 -9.44
C LEU A 319 5.07 9.40 -10.49
N ASP A 320 4.95 9.80 -11.75
CA ASP A 320 5.86 9.44 -12.82
C ASP A 320 6.98 10.46 -13.10
N ASP A 321 7.33 11.29 -12.11
CA ASP A 321 8.38 12.33 -12.19
C ASP A 321 8.13 13.39 -13.28
N VAL A 322 6.92 13.43 -13.84
CA VAL A 322 6.48 14.44 -14.80
C VAL A 322 5.89 15.62 -14.04
N SER A 323 6.40 16.83 -14.30
CA SER A 323 5.72 18.07 -13.91
C SER A 323 4.73 18.45 -15.02
N GLN A 324 3.44 18.27 -14.77
CA GLN A 324 2.41 18.57 -15.74
C GLN A 324 1.81 19.96 -15.47
N ALA A 325 2.01 20.90 -16.40
CA ALA A 325 1.46 22.25 -16.29
C ALA A 325 0.02 22.34 -16.78
N SER A 326 -0.77 23.19 -16.12
CA SER A 326 -2.08 23.61 -16.61
C SER A 326 -1.99 24.70 -17.65
N ASP A 327 -3.10 24.90 -18.37
CA ASP A 327 -3.36 26.16 -19.04
C ASP A 327 -3.36 27.34 -18.06
N VAL A 328 -3.20 28.55 -18.60
CA VAL A 328 -3.11 29.79 -17.83
C VAL A 328 -4.43 30.55 -17.85
N ALA A 329 -4.95 30.90 -16.66
CA ALA A 329 -6.01 31.87 -16.50
C ALA A 329 -5.41 33.28 -16.36
N LEU A 330 -5.77 34.18 -17.29
CA LEU A 330 -5.37 35.58 -17.23
C LEU A 330 -6.42 36.40 -16.49
N VAL A 331 -6.02 37.09 -15.42
CA VAL A 331 -6.92 37.91 -14.60
C VAL A 331 -6.47 39.37 -14.62
N ARG A 332 -7.33 40.26 -15.11
CA ARG A 332 -7.12 41.71 -15.04
C ARG A 332 -7.62 42.24 -13.71
N VAL A 333 -6.75 42.89 -12.96
CA VAL A 333 -7.07 43.37 -11.62
C VAL A 333 -7.52 44.82 -11.68
N GLN A 334 -8.70 45.10 -11.14
CA GLN A 334 -9.36 46.40 -11.19
C GLN A 334 -9.75 46.86 -9.78
N ALA A 335 -10.10 48.14 -9.67
CA ALA A 335 -10.42 48.80 -8.40
C ALA A 335 -11.62 49.74 -8.52
#